data_AF-A0A7K2Q7Y2-F1
#
_entry.id   AF-A0A7K2Q7Y2-F1
#
_cell.length_a   1.000
_cell.length_b   1.000
_cell.length_c   1.000
_cell.angle_alpha   90.00
_cell.angle_beta   90.00
_cell.angle_gamma   90.00
#
_symmetry.space_group_name_H-M   'P 1'
#
loop_
_entity.id
_entity.type
_entity.pdbx_description
1 polymer ?
#
loop_
_entity_poly.entity_id
_entity_poly.type
_entity_poly.pdbx_seq_one_letter_code
_entity_poly.pdbx_strand_id
1 'polypeptide(L)'
;MTTTRLSARAAIASVTDPGGFAELPVPHRDCAPDGPLAWAGYDDSRARATARTGEEESVVTGTALIGGHPATVISFEFGFLGGSLGERTGDRLEAAYTHAREHRLPLVSLIATGGSRMQEGMLALTQLQRVARQSALTRAAGLPQIAVLRDPTTGGGWATLGAGADVVLALPGAQVGFAGSRVRPADADPA
;
A
#
# COMPACT_ATOMS: atom_id res chain seq x y z
N MET A 1 -7.90 -23.27 5.56
CA MET A 1 -6.73 -23.22 4.67
C MET A 1 -5.98 -21.93 4.97
N THR A 2 -4.81 -22.00 5.60
CA THR A 2 -3.95 -20.82 5.80
C THR A 2 -3.37 -20.43 4.44
N THR A 3 -3.99 -19.45 3.79
CA THR A 3 -3.40 -18.79 2.62
C THR A 3 -2.10 -18.13 3.07
N THR A 4 -0.97 -18.67 2.66
CA THR A 4 0.35 -18.05 2.89
C THR A 4 0.32 -16.64 2.30
N ARG A 5 0.52 -15.61 3.13
CA ARG A 5 0.55 -14.23 2.67
C ARG A 5 1.78 -14.03 1.78
N LEU A 6 1.56 -13.56 0.55
CA LEU A 6 2.64 -13.21 -0.36
C LEU A 6 3.32 -11.92 0.09
N SER A 7 4.65 -11.87 -0.03
CA SER A 7 5.40 -10.62 0.07
C SER A 7 4.99 -9.64 -1.04
N ALA A 8 5.37 -8.37 -0.91
CA ALA A 8 5.08 -7.35 -1.93
C ALA A 8 5.62 -7.77 -3.31
N ARG A 9 6.87 -8.23 -3.38
CA ARG A 9 7.51 -8.67 -4.64
C ARG A 9 6.93 -9.96 -5.18
N ALA A 10 6.58 -10.93 -4.32
CA ALA A 10 5.92 -12.15 -4.77
C ALA A 10 4.52 -11.87 -5.34
N ALA A 11 3.79 -10.91 -4.75
CA ALA A 11 2.50 -10.49 -5.27
C ALA A 11 2.62 -9.76 -6.62
N ILE A 12 3.63 -8.90 -6.78
CA ILE A 12 3.96 -8.29 -8.09
C ILE A 12 4.24 -9.42 -9.10
N ALA A 13 5.18 -10.31 -8.81
CA ALA A 13 5.56 -11.40 -9.71
C ALA A 13 4.38 -12.31 -10.10
N SER A 14 3.35 -12.44 -9.26
CA SER A 14 2.16 -13.24 -9.55
C SER A 14 1.22 -12.63 -10.60
N VAL A 15 1.32 -11.33 -10.85
CA VAL A 15 0.46 -10.61 -11.81
C VAL A 15 1.24 -10.05 -13.01
N THR A 16 2.56 -9.93 -12.91
CA THR A 16 3.39 -9.35 -13.95
C THR A 16 3.97 -10.39 -14.89
N ASP A 17 4.17 -10.01 -16.15
CA ASP A 17 4.88 -10.80 -17.13
C ASP A 17 6.36 -11.00 -16.71
N PRO A 18 7.01 -12.10 -17.11
CA PRO A 18 8.41 -12.38 -16.74
C PRO A 18 9.35 -11.23 -17.15
N GLY A 19 10.15 -10.73 -16.20
CA GLY A 19 11.07 -9.61 -16.43
C GLY A 19 10.39 -8.25 -16.68
N GLY A 20 9.06 -8.18 -16.54
CA GLY A 20 8.29 -6.98 -16.85
C GLY A 20 8.30 -5.91 -15.76
N PHE A 21 8.88 -6.15 -14.58
CA PHE A 21 8.84 -5.22 -13.44
C PHE A 21 10.12 -4.40 -13.30
N ALA A 22 9.97 -3.08 -13.17
CA ALA A 22 11.04 -2.15 -12.83
C ALA A 22 10.61 -1.25 -11.67
N GLU A 23 11.40 -1.20 -10.60
CA GLU A 23 11.07 -0.42 -9.41
C GLU A 23 11.25 1.08 -9.67
N LEU A 24 10.34 1.90 -9.13
CA LEU A 24 10.42 3.35 -9.22
C LEU A 24 11.47 3.90 -8.26
N PRO A 25 12.12 5.03 -8.58
CA PRO A 25 13.00 5.72 -7.66
C PRO A 25 12.30 6.01 -6.33
N VAL A 26 12.96 5.70 -5.22
CA VAL A 26 12.45 5.97 -3.88
C VAL A 26 12.61 7.46 -3.57
N PRO A 27 11.53 8.18 -3.23
CA PRO A 27 11.63 9.57 -2.81
C PRO A 27 12.47 9.71 -1.54
N HIS A 28 13.40 10.66 -1.53
CA HIS A 28 14.19 10.96 -0.35
C HIS A 28 13.36 11.68 0.71
N ARG A 29 13.49 11.26 1.97
CA ARG A 29 12.92 11.94 3.14
C ARG A 29 13.88 11.87 4.33
N ASP A 30 14.30 13.05 4.77
CA ASP A 30 14.99 13.23 6.04
C ASP A 30 14.10 12.82 7.21
N CYS A 31 14.70 12.18 8.20
CA CYS A 31 13.99 11.66 9.36
C CYS A 31 14.85 11.86 10.59
N ALA A 32 14.27 12.43 11.64
CA ALA A 32 14.88 12.45 12.96
C ALA A 32 15.05 11.02 13.51
N PRO A 33 15.98 10.80 14.45
CA PRO A 33 16.06 9.54 15.20
C PRO A 33 14.69 9.19 15.78
N ASP A 34 14.32 7.92 15.66
CA ASP A 34 13.02 7.40 16.11
C ASP A 34 11.81 8.08 15.46
N GLY A 35 11.98 8.57 14.24
CA GLY A 35 10.90 9.12 13.44
C GLY A 35 10.53 10.57 13.78
N PRO A 36 9.50 11.11 13.10
CA PRO A 36 9.10 12.51 13.24
C PRO A 36 8.52 12.84 14.62
N LEU A 37 8.13 11.83 15.41
CA LEU A 37 7.61 11.99 16.77
C LEU A 37 8.59 11.53 17.86
N ALA A 38 9.82 11.14 17.49
CA ALA A 38 10.79 10.54 18.41
C ALA A 38 10.18 9.37 19.22
N TRP A 39 9.43 8.49 18.54
CA TRP A 39 8.82 7.33 19.17
C TRP A 39 9.91 6.32 19.53
N ALA A 40 10.20 6.18 20.83
CA ALA A 40 11.28 5.35 21.33
C ALA A 40 11.29 3.94 20.71
N GLY A 41 12.42 3.57 20.07
CA GLY A 41 12.62 2.27 19.44
C GLY A 41 11.91 2.08 18.10
N TYR A 42 11.45 3.16 17.47
CA TYR A 42 10.88 3.10 16.13
C TYR A 42 11.94 2.77 15.09
N ASP A 43 13.16 3.31 15.20
CA ASP A 43 14.24 2.99 14.27
C ASP A 43 14.63 1.53 14.33
N ASP A 44 14.74 0.96 15.53
CA ASP A 44 14.97 -0.47 15.72
C ASP A 44 13.84 -1.32 15.14
N SER A 45 12.59 -0.84 15.25
CA SER A 45 11.43 -1.52 14.68
C SER A 45 11.48 -1.54 13.15
N ARG A 46 11.90 -0.43 12.52
CA ARG A 46 12.13 -0.35 11.08
C ARG A 46 13.29 -1.25 10.66
N ALA A 47 14.42 -1.21 11.37
CA ALA A 47 15.58 -2.06 11.08
C ALA A 47 15.24 -3.55 11.13
N ARG A 48 14.48 -4.00 12.15
CA ARG A 48 13.98 -5.38 12.23
C ARG A 48 13.03 -5.73 11.08
N ALA A 49 12.17 -4.79 10.67
CA ALA A 49 11.28 -4.98 9.54
C ALA A 49 12.05 -5.13 8.23
N THR A 50 13.07 -4.29 8.00
CA THR A 50 13.97 -4.39 6.85
C THR A 50 14.74 -5.70 6.84
N ALA A 51 15.34 -6.10 7.97
CA ALA A 51 16.05 -7.38 8.06
C ALA A 51 15.14 -8.59 7.77
N ARG A 52 13.87 -8.52 8.17
CA ARG A 52 12.88 -9.60 7.96
C ARG A 52 12.36 -9.66 6.52
N THR A 53 12.12 -8.51 5.90
CA THR A 53 11.38 -8.43 4.62
C THR A 53 12.29 -8.20 3.43
N GLY A 54 13.49 -7.66 3.64
CA GLY A 54 14.35 -7.13 2.59
C GLY A 54 13.89 -5.77 2.05
N GLU A 55 12.77 -5.23 2.53
CA GLU A 55 12.23 -3.95 2.07
C GLU A 55 12.59 -2.80 3.00
N GLU A 56 12.68 -1.60 2.42
CA GLU A 56 12.94 -0.37 3.18
C GLU A 56 11.66 0.31 3.70
N GLU A 57 10.50 -0.09 3.16
CA GLU A 57 9.20 0.45 3.54
C GLU A 57 8.07 -0.55 3.21
N SER A 58 6.87 -0.27 3.70
CA SER A 58 5.66 -1.07 3.54
C SER A 58 5.04 -1.08 2.16
N VAL A 59 5.64 -0.42 1.18
CA VAL A 59 5.22 -0.50 -0.22
C VAL A 59 6.42 -0.59 -1.15
N VAL A 60 6.29 -1.47 -2.14
CA VAL A 60 7.11 -1.54 -3.34
C VAL A 60 6.30 -0.96 -4.48
N THR A 61 6.89 -0.03 -5.23
CA THR A 61 6.23 0.67 -6.34
C THR A 61 7.07 0.58 -7.59
N GLY A 62 6.46 0.35 -8.74
CA GLY A 62 7.19 0.13 -9.99
C GLY A 62 6.33 0.29 -11.23
N THR A 63 6.95 0.25 -12.39
CA THR A 63 6.27 -0.06 -13.64
C THR A 63 6.29 -1.56 -13.88
N ALA A 64 5.25 -2.07 -14.52
CA ALA A 64 5.13 -3.48 -14.87
C ALA A 64 4.46 -3.69 -16.22
N LEU A 65 4.71 -4.84 -16.84
CA LEU A 65 3.83 -5.40 -17.87
C LEU A 65 2.90 -6.44 -17.24
N ILE A 66 1.60 -6.32 -17.49
CA ILE A 66 0.56 -7.25 -17.03
C ILE A 66 -0.23 -7.71 -18.25
N GLY A 67 -0.01 -8.94 -18.70
CA GLY A 67 -0.63 -9.47 -19.92
C GLY A 67 -0.32 -8.60 -21.14
N GLY A 68 0.92 -8.11 -21.26
CA GLY A 68 1.39 -7.21 -22.32
C GLY A 68 1.02 -5.73 -22.14
N HIS A 69 0.28 -5.36 -21.10
CA HIS A 69 -0.15 -3.97 -20.88
C HIS A 69 0.74 -3.28 -19.83
N PRO A 70 1.33 -2.11 -20.14
CA PRO A 70 2.12 -1.37 -19.16
C PRO A 70 1.22 -0.77 -18.09
N ALA A 71 1.64 -0.87 -16.84
CA ALA A 71 0.94 -0.33 -15.68
C ALA A 71 1.92 0.19 -14.64
N THR A 72 1.47 1.15 -13.82
CA THR A 72 2.14 1.43 -12.55
C THR A 72 1.55 0.53 -11.48
N VAL A 73 2.40 -0.15 -10.72
CA VAL A 73 2.00 -1.09 -9.67
C VAL A 73 2.44 -0.57 -8.31
N ILE A 74 1.54 -0.67 -7.34
CA ILE A 74 1.79 -0.46 -5.92
C ILE A 74 1.53 -1.78 -5.22
N SER A 75 2.50 -2.32 -4.47
CA SER A 75 2.33 -3.57 -3.72
C SER A 75 2.76 -3.40 -2.28
N PHE A 76 1.84 -3.69 -1.36
CA PHE A 76 2.10 -3.58 0.07
C PHE A 76 2.92 -4.76 0.62
N GLU A 77 3.85 -4.47 1.52
CA GLU A 77 4.60 -5.45 2.29
C GLU A 77 4.05 -5.51 3.72
N PHE A 78 3.13 -6.45 3.98
CA PHE A 78 2.51 -6.59 5.31
C PHE A 78 3.55 -6.94 6.39
N GLY A 79 4.62 -7.65 6.01
CA GLY A 79 5.74 -7.95 6.89
C GLY A 79 6.47 -6.70 7.38
N PHE A 80 6.34 -5.56 6.69
CA PHE A 80 6.95 -4.30 7.09
C PHE A 80 5.95 -3.51 7.93
N LEU A 81 6.08 -3.64 9.25
CA LEU A 81 5.24 -2.95 10.25
C LEU A 81 3.72 -3.07 9.97
N GLY A 82 3.27 -4.26 9.55
CA GLY A 82 1.85 -4.52 9.27
C GLY A 82 1.35 -3.88 7.98
N GLY A 83 2.23 -3.53 7.04
CA GLY A 83 1.85 -2.81 5.82
C GLY A 83 1.38 -1.39 6.11
N SER A 84 1.74 -0.81 7.27
CA SER A 84 1.09 0.39 7.78
C SER A 84 1.50 1.65 7.02
N LEU A 85 0.58 2.59 6.82
CA LEU A 85 0.86 3.82 6.08
C LEU A 85 1.51 4.87 6.99
N GLY A 86 2.79 5.15 6.77
CA GLY A 86 3.53 6.32 7.30
C GLY A 86 3.90 7.33 6.20
N GLU A 87 4.61 8.40 6.54
CA GLU A 87 5.02 9.47 5.63
C GLU A 87 5.83 8.96 4.44
N ARG A 88 6.82 8.09 4.68
CA ARG A 88 7.63 7.47 3.61
C ARG A 88 6.80 6.57 2.71
N THR A 89 5.80 5.89 3.27
CA THR A 89 4.83 5.12 2.47
C THR A 89 3.99 6.08 1.61
N GLY A 90 3.49 7.16 2.20
CA GLY A 90 2.72 8.19 1.50
C GLY A 90 3.50 8.85 0.35
N ASP A 91 4.80 9.11 0.52
CA ASP A 91 5.65 9.65 -0.53
C ASP A 91 5.82 8.69 -1.70
N ARG A 92 6.06 7.40 -1.43
CA ARG A 92 6.13 6.36 -2.48
C ARG A 92 4.81 6.23 -3.23
N LEU A 93 3.68 6.26 -2.50
CA LEU A 93 2.35 6.25 -3.12
C LEU A 93 2.17 7.47 -4.01
N GLU A 94 2.42 8.69 -3.51
CA GLU A 94 2.30 9.91 -4.31
C GLU A 94 3.20 9.90 -5.56
N ALA A 95 4.43 9.43 -5.44
CA ALA A 95 5.33 9.24 -6.57
C ALA A 95 4.77 8.27 -7.60
N ALA A 96 4.22 7.12 -7.19
CA ALA A 96 3.60 6.15 -8.09
C ALA A 96 2.36 6.71 -8.80
N TYR A 97 1.45 7.38 -8.07
CA TYR A 97 0.30 8.06 -8.68
C TYR A 97 0.72 9.15 -9.67
N THR A 98 1.77 9.89 -9.34
CA THR A 98 2.32 10.94 -10.21
C THR A 98 2.92 10.34 -11.48
N HIS A 99 3.76 9.32 -11.33
CA HIS A 99 4.35 8.59 -12.44
C HIS A 99 3.27 8.01 -13.38
N ALA A 100 2.24 7.38 -12.82
CA ALA A 100 1.11 6.86 -13.59
C ALA A 100 0.44 7.94 -14.44
N ARG A 101 0.22 9.14 -13.87
CA ARG A 101 -0.39 10.27 -14.59
C ARG A 101 0.52 10.83 -15.67
N GLU A 102 1.80 11.02 -15.38
CA GLU A 102 2.79 11.56 -16.32
C GLU A 102 2.96 10.64 -17.54
N HIS A 103 2.94 9.32 -17.32
CA HIS A 103 3.14 8.32 -18.36
C HIS A 103 1.83 7.76 -18.92
N ARG A 104 0.68 8.28 -18.46
CA ARG A 104 -0.67 7.84 -18.83
C ARG A 104 -0.90 6.33 -18.65
N LEU A 105 -0.35 5.77 -17.58
CA LEU A 105 -0.47 4.35 -17.26
C LEU A 105 -1.66 4.08 -16.34
N PRO A 106 -2.35 2.94 -16.49
CA PRO A 106 -3.27 2.46 -15.46
C PRO A 106 -2.50 2.18 -14.16
N LEU A 107 -3.20 2.30 -13.03
CA LEU A 107 -2.66 2.05 -11.71
C LEU A 107 -3.25 0.75 -11.13
N VAL A 108 -2.39 -0.18 -10.71
CA VAL A 108 -2.79 -1.43 -10.04
C VAL A 108 -2.24 -1.45 -8.62
N SER A 109 -3.13 -1.51 -7.62
CA SER A 109 -2.77 -1.55 -6.21
C SER A 109 -3.01 -2.93 -5.61
N LEU A 110 -1.96 -3.62 -5.17
CA LEU A 110 -2.00 -4.89 -4.45
C LEU A 110 -1.95 -4.62 -2.94
N ILE A 111 -3.11 -4.44 -2.32
CA ILE A 111 -3.23 -3.85 -0.99
C ILE A 111 -3.16 -4.94 0.08
N ALA A 112 -2.35 -4.72 1.11
CA ALA A 112 -2.25 -5.57 2.31
C ALA A 112 -1.76 -4.70 3.48
N THR A 113 -2.68 -4.23 4.33
CA THR A 113 -2.37 -3.28 5.39
C THR A 113 -3.30 -3.40 6.60
N GLY A 114 -2.70 -3.21 7.78
CA GLY A 114 -3.38 -3.03 9.06
C GLY A 114 -3.87 -1.61 9.33
N GLY A 115 -3.56 -0.62 8.47
CA GLY A 115 -3.99 0.77 8.61
C GLY A 115 -2.83 1.78 8.74
N SER A 116 -3.03 2.83 9.53
CA SER A 116 -2.05 3.92 9.70
C SER A 116 -0.89 3.53 10.62
N ARG A 117 0.29 4.13 10.39
CA ARG A 117 1.48 3.89 11.21
C ARG A 117 1.45 4.70 12.49
N MET A 118 1.13 4.03 13.59
CA MET A 118 0.94 4.69 14.90
C MET A 118 2.18 5.44 15.40
N GLN A 119 3.38 4.96 15.08
CA GLN A 119 4.65 5.60 15.47
C GLN A 119 4.81 7.01 14.89
N GLU A 120 4.03 7.37 13.87
CA GLU A 120 4.03 8.68 13.24
C GLU A 120 2.72 9.47 13.51
N GLY A 121 1.80 8.91 14.28
CA GLY A 121 0.60 9.59 14.80
C GLY A 121 -0.22 10.32 13.73
N MET A 122 -0.47 11.61 13.94
CA MET A 122 -1.26 12.45 13.02
C MET A 122 -0.60 12.58 11.63
N LEU A 123 0.72 12.46 11.53
CA LEU A 123 1.42 12.49 10.24
C LEU A 123 1.10 11.26 9.40
N ALA A 124 0.92 10.09 10.02
CA ALA A 124 0.40 8.92 9.31
C ALA A 124 -1.07 9.10 8.87
N LEU A 125 -1.89 9.80 9.67
CA LEU A 125 -3.29 10.05 9.34
C LEU A 125 -3.44 11.00 8.13
N THR A 126 -2.62 12.06 8.04
CA THR A 126 -2.66 12.98 6.89
C THR A 126 -2.30 12.29 5.57
N GLN A 127 -1.59 11.16 5.60
CA GLN A 127 -1.31 10.37 4.40
C GLN A 127 -2.59 9.86 3.73
N LEU A 128 -3.65 9.59 4.49
CA LEU A 128 -4.92 9.13 3.91
C LEU A 128 -5.51 10.23 3.00
N GLN A 129 -5.44 11.48 3.43
CA GLN A 129 -5.87 12.63 2.63
C GLN A 129 -4.98 12.82 1.40
N ARG A 130 -3.66 12.68 1.55
CA ARG A 130 -2.72 12.73 0.42
C ARG A 130 -3.05 11.66 -0.63
N VAL A 131 -3.22 10.41 -0.21
CA VAL A 131 -3.54 9.28 -1.11
C VAL A 131 -4.91 9.46 -1.76
N ALA A 132 -5.93 9.85 -1.00
CA ALA A 132 -7.27 10.14 -1.55
C ALA A 132 -7.22 11.24 -2.62
N ARG A 133 -6.45 12.31 -2.38
CA ARG A 133 -6.23 13.38 -3.37
C ARG A 133 -5.57 12.83 -4.63
N GLN A 134 -4.54 11.99 -4.51
CA GLN A 134 -3.88 11.42 -5.67
C GLN A 134 -4.82 10.51 -6.48
N SER A 135 -5.62 9.67 -5.82
CA SER A 135 -6.63 8.84 -6.47
C SER A 135 -7.68 9.68 -7.23
N ALA A 136 -8.17 10.77 -6.63
CA ALA A 136 -9.11 11.69 -7.27
C ALA A 136 -8.49 12.36 -8.51
N LEU A 137 -7.23 12.80 -8.43
CA LEU A 137 -6.51 13.41 -9.55
C LEU A 137 -6.24 12.41 -10.68
N THR A 138 -5.91 11.15 -10.38
CA THR A 138 -5.72 10.11 -11.39
C THR A 138 -7.03 9.76 -12.10
N ARG A 139 -8.16 9.73 -11.37
CA ARG A 139 -9.49 9.63 -11.97
C ARG A 139 -9.79 10.82 -12.88
N ALA A 140 -9.51 12.04 -12.43
CA ALA A 140 -9.72 13.25 -13.25
C ALA A 140 -8.85 13.26 -14.53
N ALA A 141 -7.69 12.60 -14.52
CA ALA A 141 -6.85 12.39 -15.69
C ALA A 141 -7.36 11.29 -16.66
N GLY A 142 -8.45 10.61 -16.30
CA GLY A 142 -9.07 9.54 -17.09
C GLY A 142 -8.27 8.24 -17.10
N LEU A 143 -7.49 7.96 -16.05
CA LEU A 143 -6.65 6.77 -15.96
C LEU A 143 -7.31 5.70 -15.07
N PRO A 144 -7.39 4.43 -15.54
CA PRO A 144 -7.99 3.36 -14.75
C PRO A 144 -7.23 3.08 -13.46
N GLN A 145 -7.96 2.88 -12.37
CA GLN A 145 -7.45 2.45 -11.07
C GLN A 145 -8.05 1.10 -10.70
N ILE A 146 -7.21 0.09 -10.49
CA ILE A 146 -7.61 -1.27 -10.10
C ILE A 146 -7.02 -1.56 -8.71
N ALA A 147 -7.85 -1.96 -7.76
CA ALA A 147 -7.44 -2.42 -6.45
C ALA A 147 -7.63 -3.93 -6.31
N VAL A 148 -6.59 -4.63 -5.88
CA VAL A 148 -6.61 -6.04 -5.48
C VAL A 148 -6.39 -6.12 -3.97
N LEU A 149 -7.46 -6.43 -3.25
CA LEU A 149 -7.49 -6.52 -1.80
C LEU A 149 -6.95 -7.88 -1.36
N ARG A 150 -5.84 -7.88 -0.64
CA ARG A 150 -5.23 -9.08 -0.05
C ARG A 150 -5.43 -9.07 1.46
N ASP A 151 -5.20 -10.21 2.09
CA ASP A 151 -5.35 -10.34 3.54
C ASP A 151 -4.20 -9.68 4.33
N PRO A 152 -4.49 -8.79 5.29
CA PRO A 152 -5.72 -8.02 5.47
C PRO A 152 -5.68 -6.70 4.68
N THR A 153 -6.83 -6.14 4.30
CA THR A 153 -6.94 -4.77 3.76
C THR A 153 -7.88 -3.97 4.64
N THR A 154 -7.31 -3.21 5.58
CA THR A 154 -8.09 -2.51 6.61
C THR A 154 -7.77 -1.03 6.76
N GLY A 155 -8.66 -0.30 7.46
CA GLY A 155 -8.43 1.09 7.83
C GLY A 155 -8.22 2.02 6.64
N GLY A 156 -7.21 2.88 6.75
CA GLY A 156 -6.92 3.91 5.76
C GLY A 156 -6.60 3.37 4.35
N GLY A 157 -5.97 2.20 4.24
CA GLY A 157 -5.67 1.61 2.94
C GLY A 157 -6.92 1.12 2.20
N TRP A 158 -7.89 0.56 2.93
CA TRP A 158 -9.22 0.27 2.39
C TRP A 158 -9.95 1.57 2.00
N ALA A 159 -10.04 2.53 2.93
CA ALA A 159 -10.82 3.76 2.73
C ALA A 159 -10.29 4.69 1.63
N THR A 160 -9.06 4.47 1.15
CA THR A 160 -8.42 5.29 0.12
C THR A 160 -8.15 4.47 -1.14
N LEU A 161 -7.10 3.64 -1.17
CA LEU A 161 -6.72 2.88 -2.37
C LEU A 161 -7.79 1.86 -2.77
N GLY A 162 -8.40 1.17 -1.81
CA GLY A 162 -9.41 0.14 -2.07
C GLY A 162 -10.71 0.73 -2.58
N ALA A 163 -11.39 1.51 -1.73
CA ALA A 163 -12.69 2.11 -2.01
C ALA A 163 -12.63 3.22 -3.08
N GLY A 164 -11.45 3.82 -3.30
CA GLY A 164 -11.26 4.86 -4.30
C GLY A 164 -10.96 4.36 -5.72
N ALA A 165 -10.74 3.06 -5.91
CA ALA A 165 -10.46 2.47 -7.23
C ALA A 165 -11.73 2.32 -8.09
N ASP A 166 -11.55 2.22 -9.42
CA ASP A 166 -12.64 2.01 -10.37
C ASP A 166 -13.09 0.55 -10.41
N VAL A 167 -12.13 -0.38 -10.26
CA VAL A 167 -12.39 -1.82 -10.14
C VAL A 167 -11.75 -2.33 -8.86
N VAL A 168 -12.53 -3.07 -8.07
CA VAL A 168 -12.09 -3.66 -6.81
C VAL A 168 -12.25 -5.18 -6.88
N LEU A 169 -11.14 -5.89 -6.72
CA LEU A 169 -11.06 -7.35 -6.65
C LEU A 169 -10.58 -7.73 -5.26
N ALA A 170 -11.12 -8.80 -4.68
CA ALA A 170 -10.63 -9.32 -3.40
C ALA A 170 -10.15 -10.77 -3.56
N LEU A 171 -9.01 -11.10 -2.95
CA LEU A 171 -8.57 -12.49 -2.89
C LEU A 171 -9.49 -13.28 -1.94
N PRO A 172 -9.76 -14.57 -2.24
CA PRO A 172 -10.57 -15.42 -1.37
C PRO A 172 -10.07 -15.41 0.07
N GLY A 173 -10.98 -15.14 1.01
CA GLY A 173 -10.69 -15.11 2.45
C GLY A 173 -9.96 -13.86 2.95
N ALA A 174 -9.71 -12.84 2.11
CA ALA A 174 -9.11 -11.59 2.56
C ALA A 174 -10.03 -10.85 3.55
N GLN A 175 -9.50 -10.49 4.72
CA GLN A 175 -10.23 -9.60 5.62
C GLN A 175 -10.22 -8.17 5.06
N VAL A 176 -11.40 -7.65 4.71
CA VAL A 176 -11.57 -6.27 4.21
C VAL A 176 -12.50 -5.50 5.13
N GLY A 177 -12.14 -4.25 5.43
CA GLY A 177 -13.07 -3.33 6.10
C GLY A 177 -12.39 -2.14 6.77
N PHE A 178 -13.15 -1.10 7.07
CA PHE A 178 -12.61 0.08 7.74
C PHE A 178 -12.07 -0.26 9.14
N ALA A 179 -12.88 -0.95 9.94
CA ALA A 179 -12.52 -1.38 11.28
C ALA A 179 -12.05 -2.85 11.30
N GLY A 180 -10.92 -3.10 11.97
CA GLY A 180 -10.38 -4.44 12.15
C GLY A 180 -11.31 -5.35 12.97
N SER A 181 -11.21 -6.66 12.75
CA SER A 181 -12.03 -7.68 13.44
C SER A 181 -11.92 -7.65 14.97
N ARG A 182 -10.80 -7.14 15.53
CA ARG A 182 -10.63 -7.01 16.99
C ARG A 182 -11.45 -5.89 17.64
N VAL A 183 -11.87 -4.89 16.85
CA VAL A 183 -12.67 -3.76 17.37
C VAL A 183 -14.14 -3.86 16.99
N ARG A 184 -14.52 -4.82 16.14
CA ARG A 184 -15.92 -5.16 15.87
C ARG A 184 -16.36 -6.33 16.76
N PRO A 185 -17.57 -6.26 17.34
CA PRO A 185 -18.20 -7.42 17.95
C PRO A 185 -18.26 -8.60 16.96
N ALA A 186 -18.10 -9.83 17.45
CA ALA A 186 -18.09 -11.03 16.61
C ALA A 186 -19.43 -11.29 15.91
N ASP A 187 -20.50 -10.72 16.45
CA ASP A 187 -21.90 -10.77 16.00
C ASP A 187 -22.35 -9.50 15.26
N ALA A 188 -21.44 -8.54 15.04
CA ALA A 188 -21.80 -7.32 14.33
C ALA A 188 -22.16 -7.62 12.87
N ASP A 189 -23.34 -7.16 12.45
CA ASP A 189 -23.82 -7.25 11.08
C ASP A 189 -22.80 -6.59 10.13
N PRO A 190 -22.30 -7.30 9.10
CA PRO A 190 -21.41 -6.72 8.10
C PRO A 190 -22.11 -5.80 7.09
N ALA A 191 -23.45 -5.68 7.13
CA ALA A 191 -24.26 -4.89 6.20
C ALA A 191 -24.26 -3.37 6.49
#